data_AF-A0A0D7AVW4-F1
#
_entry.id   AF-A0A0D7AVW4-F1
#
_cell.length_a   1.000
_cell.length_b   1.000
_cell.length_c   1.000
_cell.angle_alpha   90.00
_cell.angle_beta   90.00
_cell.angle_gamma   90.00
#
_symmetry.space_group_name_H-M   'P 1'
#
loop_
_entity.id
_entity.type
_entity.pdbx_description
1 polymer ?
#
loop_
_entity_poly.entity_id
_entity_poly.type
_entity_poly.pdbx_seq_one_letter_code
_entity_poly.pdbx_strand_id
1 'polypeptide(L)'
;MMNNMLFAATAVLALVGSALAGGPEVCVSKGPASCVDHQVTKDCCAAVDQNARFDEVFNQCVPWTANGINTGDMVTCCESRGCGSRAEGLGADHTVCS
;
A
#
# COMPACT_ATOMS: atom_id res chain seq x y z
N MET A 1 -43.23 -12.59 9.32
CA MET A 1 -43.21 -11.44 8.40
C MET A 1 -42.08 -10.54 8.85
N MET A 2 -40.93 -10.56 8.16
CA MET A 2 -39.81 -9.67 8.46
C MET A 2 -39.89 -8.50 7.49
N ASN A 3 -40.21 -7.32 8.00
CA ASN A 3 -40.27 -6.10 7.21
C ASN A 3 -39.07 -5.21 7.56
N ASN A 4 -38.27 -4.96 6.52
CA ASN A 4 -37.25 -3.93 6.38
C ASN A 4 -37.49 -2.67 7.24
N MET A 5 -36.42 -2.20 7.89
CA MET A 5 -35.94 -0.81 7.79
C MET A 5 -34.78 -0.58 8.77
N LEU A 6 -33.60 -0.25 8.27
CA LEU A 6 -32.72 0.79 8.81
C LEU A 6 -31.59 1.06 7.81
N PHE A 7 -31.77 2.13 7.03
CA PHE A 7 -30.70 2.83 6.35
C PHE A 7 -29.97 3.71 7.38
N ALA A 8 -28.66 3.53 7.55
CA ALA A 8 -27.74 4.53 8.11
C ALA A 8 -26.31 4.10 7.75
N ALA A 9 -25.78 4.61 6.65
CA ALA A 9 -24.81 5.72 6.67
C ALA A 9 -23.42 5.28 7.17
N THR A 10 -22.60 4.87 6.20
CA THR A 10 -21.27 5.44 5.93
C THR A 10 -20.36 5.67 7.15
N ALA A 11 -19.56 4.67 7.52
CA ALA A 11 -18.31 4.90 8.23
C ALA A 11 -17.16 4.93 7.20
N VAL A 12 -17.07 6.01 6.41
CA VAL A 12 -15.81 6.33 5.71
C VAL A 12 -14.88 6.86 6.79
N LEU A 13 -14.04 5.97 7.31
CA LEU A 13 -12.98 6.31 8.24
C LEU A 13 -11.92 7.09 7.45
N ALA A 14 -12.09 8.41 7.35
CA ALA A 14 -11.09 9.30 6.80
C ALA A 14 -9.94 9.43 7.81
N LEU A 15 -9.06 8.43 7.87
CA LEU A 15 -7.80 8.50 8.58
C LEU A 15 -6.87 9.40 7.74
N VAL A 16 -6.60 10.59 8.25
CA VAL A 16 -5.66 11.52 7.65
C VAL A 16 -4.25 10.99 7.92
N GLY A 17 -3.80 10.06 7.09
CA GLY A 17 -2.41 9.63 7.05
C GLY A 17 -1.55 10.81 6.61
N SER A 18 -0.71 11.32 7.50
CA SER A 18 0.30 12.31 7.14
C SER A 18 1.26 11.69 6.13
N ALA A 19 1.03 12.03 4.86
CA ALA A 19 1.85 11.64 3.72
C ALA A 19 3.27 12.21 3.87
N LEU A 20 4.23 11.37 4.27
CA LEU A 20 5.63 11.69 4.01
C LEU A 20 5.87 11.35 2.54
N ALA A 21 6.19 12.36 1.73
CA ALA A 21 6.70 12.16 0.38
C ALA A 21 8.00 11.34 0.46
N GLY A 22 7.89 10.03 0.24
CA GLY A 22 8.98 9.07 0.40
C GLY A 22 9.42 8.47 -0.94
N GLY A 23 10.53 7.73 -0.88
CA GLY A 23 11.04 6.95 -2.01
C GLY A 23 10.18 5.71 -2.32
N PRO A 24 10.72 4.72 -3.03
CA PRO A 24 10.03 3.47 -3.29
C PRO A 24 9.51 2.78 -2.01
N GLU A 25 8.34 2.17 -2.09
CA GLU A 25 7.71 1.44 -0.98
C GLU A 25 7.20 0.08 -1.44
N VAL A 26 7.17 -0.86 -0.49
CA VAL A 26 6.61 -2.20 -0.68
C VAL A 26 5.67 -2.57 0.47
N CYS A 27 4.73 -3.47 0.20
CA CYS A 27 3.99 -4.17 1.23
C CYS A 27 4.69 -5.48 1.58
N VAL A 28 4.97 -5.70 2.87
CA VAL A 28 5.65 -6.90 3.38
C VAL A 28 4.69 -7.78 4.17
N SER A 29 4.77 -9.09 3.96
CA SER A 29 3.97 -10.04 4.72
C SER A 29 4.36 -9.99 6.22
N LYS A 30 3.34 -10.06 7.10
CA LYS A 30 3.55 -10.18 8.55
C LYS A 30 3.78 -11.66 8.88
N GLY A 31 5.02 -12.12 8.75
CA GLY A 31 5.41 -13.50 9.02
C GLY A 31 6.89 -13.64 9.37
N PRO A 32 7.35 -14.85 9.77
CA PRO A 32 8.74 -15.12 10.14
C PRO A 32 9.73 -14.96 8.97
N ALA A 33 9.24 -15.02 7.74
CA ALA A 33 9.95 -14.62 6.54
C ALA A 33 9.31 -13.32 6.03
N SER A 34 9.90 -12.17 6.34
CA SER A 34 9.44 -10.88 5.81
C SER A 34 9.70 -10.83 4.30
N CYS A 35 8.73 -11.28 3.50
CA CYS A 35 8.77 -11.21 2.03
C CYS A 35 7.88 -10.07 1.53
N VAL A 36 8.20 -9.53 0.36
CA VAL A 36 7.37 -8.55 -0.33
C VAL A 36 6.18 -9.27 -0.95
N ASP A 37 4.99 -8.83 -0.59
CA ASP A 37 3.76 -9.30 -1.20
C ASP A 37 3.52 -8.53 -2.50
N HIS A 38 3.83 -9.15 -3.63
CA HIS A 38 3.72 -8.54 -4.96
C HIS A 38 2.30 -8.05 -5.26
N GLN A 39 1.30 -8.88 -4.99
CA GLN A 39 -0.08 -8.57 -5.32
C GLN A 39 -0.62 -7.44 -4.45
N VAL A 40 -0.32 -7.48 -3.14
CA VAL A 40 -0.72 -6.40 -2.22
C VAL A 40 0.02 -5.11 -2.56
N THR A 41 1.33 -5.16 -2.85
CA THR A 41 2.10 -3.97 -3.24
C THR A 41 1.56 -3.35 -4.51
N LYS A 42 1.25 -4.17 -5.52
CA LYS A 42 0.69 -3.71 -6.80
C LYS A 42 -0.68 -3.06 -6.65
N ASP A 43 -1.57 -3.72 -5.92
CA ASP A 43 -2.92 -3.22 -5.64
C ASP A 43 -2.87 -1.89 -4.88
N CYS A 44 -2.08 -1.85 -3.80
CA CYS A 44 -1.92 -0.65 -3.01
C CYS A 44 -1.28 0.49 -3.80
N CYS A 45 -0.29 0.20 -4.64
CA CYS A 45 0.32 1.22 -5.49
C CYS A 45 -0.69 1.84 -6.46
N ALA A 46 -1.62 1.04 -7.00
CA ALA A 46 -2.72 1.53 -7.83
C ALA A 46 -3.78 2.31 -7.03
N ALA A 47 -3.92 2.07 -5.72
CA ALA A 47 -4.84 2.81 -4.86
C ALA A 47 -4.29 4.20 -4.46
N VAL A 48 -2.97 4.36 -4.38
CA VAL A 48 -2.31 5.64 -4.01
C VAL A 48 -2.08 6.56 -5.23
N ASP A 49 -2.65 6.21 -6.39
CA ASP A 49 -2.37 6.75 -7.73
C ASP A 49 -2.61 8.25 -7.91
N GLN A 50 -1.66 9.06 -7.41
CA GLN A 50 -1.51 10.46 -7.78
C GLN A 50 -0.07 10.80 -8.22
N ASN A 51 0.93 9.99 -7.84
CA ASN A 51 2.35 10.21 -8.20
C ASN A 51 3.20 8.94 -8.18
N ALA A 52 2.60 7.75 -8.24
CA ALA A 52 3.31 6.47 -8.12
C ALA A 52 3.00 5.53 -9.29
N ARG A 53 3.91 4.59 -9.57
CA ARG A 53 3.69 3.45 -10.46
C ARG A 53 4.22 2.19 -9.83
N PHE A 54 3.57 1.08 -10.11
CA PHE A 54 4.13 -0.21 -9.77
C PHE A 54 5.19 -0.59 -10.81
N ASP A 55 6.39 -0.93 -10.35
CA ASP A 55 7.47 -1.42 -11.19
C ASP A 55 7.54 -2.95 -11.07
N GLU A 56 7.16 -3.64 -12.15
CA GLU A 56 7.13 -5.11 -12.21
C GLU A 56 8.53 -5.74 -12.20
N VAL A 57 9.59 -4.99 -12.51
CA VAL A 57 10.97 -5.51 -12.49
C VAL A 57 11.46 -5.56 -11.05
N PHE A 58 11.19 -4.50 -10.28
CA PHE A 58 11.62 -4.40 -8.90
C PHE A 58 10.57 -4.85 -7.89
N ASN A 59 9.32 -5.09 -8.28
CA ASN A 59 8.17 -5.37 -7.40
C ASN A 59 7.93 -4.26 -6.36
N GLN A 60 8.20 -3.02 -6.75
CA GLN A 60 8.12 -1.84 -5.87
C GLN A 60 7.07 -0.85 -6.36
N CYS A 61 6.45 -0.12 -5.44
CA CYS A 61 5.73 1.09 -5.78
C CYS A 61 6.72 2.25 -5.82
N VAL A 62 6.97 2.81 -7.00
CA VAL A 62 7.99 3.84 -7.23
C VAL A 62 7.34 5.17 -7.61
N PRO A 63 7.85 6.31 -7.15
CA PRO A 63 7.32 7.61 -7.56
C PRO A 63 7.62 7.92 -9.04
N TRP A 64 6.69 8.58 -9.72
CA TRP A 64 6.88 9.11 -11.08
C TRP A 64 7.85 10.28 -11.13
N THR A 65 7.84 11.11 -10.08
CA THR A 65 8.63 12.33 -9.98
C THR A 65 9.42 12.34 -8.67
N ALA A 66 10.39 13.25 -8.57
CA ALA A 66 11.15 13.42 -7.33
C ALA A 66 10.30 13.88 -6.12
N ASN A 67 9.01 14.19 -6.31
CA ASN A 67 8.10 14.59 -5.24
C ASN A 67 7.61 13.43 -4.36
N GLY A 68 8.13 12.21 -4.59
CA GLY A 68 7.86 11.05 -3.74
C GLY A 68 6.46 10.46 -3.89
N ILE A 69 6.23 9.33 -3.24
CA ILE A 69 4.89 8.73 -3.10
C ILE A 69 4.31 9.08 -1.74
N ASN A 70 2.98 9.05 -1.63
CA ASN A 70 2.33 9.13 -0.33
C ASN A 70 2.56 7.80 0.41
N THR A 71 3.64 7.75 1.20
CA THR A 71 3.99 6.57 1.99
C THR A 71 2.93 6.25 3.04
N GLY A 72 2.23 7.25 3.57
CA GLY A 72 1.15 7.08 4.54
C GLY A 72 -0.04 6.29 3.98
N ASP A 73 -0.43 6.57 2.74
CA ASP A 73 -1.49 5.83 2.04
C ASP A 73 -1.05 4.40 1.72
N MET A 74 0.23 4.20 1.35
CA MET A 74 0.78 2.84 1.16
C MET A 74 0.75 2.05 2.48
N VAL A 75 1.22 2.63 3.58
CA VAL A 75 1.17 2.01 4.92
C VAL A 75 -0.26 1.59 5.24
N THR A 76 -1.21 2.51 5.09
CA THR A 76 -2.62 2.27 5.39
C THR A 76 -3.19 1.15 4.53
N CYS A 77 -2.87 1.13 3.23
CA CYS A 77 -3.34 0.09 2.33
C CYS A 77 -2.72 -1.27 2.68
N CYS A 78 -1.40 -1.36 2.87
CA CYS A 78 -0.73 -2.60 3.24
C CYS A 78 -1.30 -3.16 4.55
N GLU A 79 -1.51 -2.32 5.56
CA GLU A 79 -2.10 -2.72 6.85
C GLU A 79 -3.53 -3.24 6.73
N SER A 80 -4.35 -2.62 5.88
CA SER A 80 -5.72 -3.07 5.60
C SER A 80 -5.77 -4.49 4.98
N ARG A 81 -4.68 -4.90 4.32
CA ARG A 81 -4.50 -6.22 3.70
C ARG A 81 -3.78 -7.22 4.61
N GLY A 82 -3.46 -6.83 5.85
CA GLY A 82 -2.74 -7.67 6.81
C GLY A 82 -1.22 -7.67 6.62
N CYS A 83 -0.68 -6.83 5.75
CA CYS A 83 0.74 -6.62 5.54
C CYS A 83 1.29 -5.49 6.43
N GLY A 84 2.61 -5.38 6.55
CA GLY A 84 3.29 -4.13 6.90
C GLY A 84 3.70 -3.38 5.65
N SER A 85 4.15 -2.14 5.77
CA SER A 85 4.85 -1.42 4.70
C SER A 85 6.32 -1.23 5.04
N ARG A 86 7.14 -1.02 4.01
CA ARG A 86 8.56 -0.73 4.16
C ARG A 86 9.05 0.18 3.04
N ALA A 87 9.66 1.29 3.44
CA ALA A 87 10.42 2.16 2.55
C ALA A 87 11.70 1.45 2.10
N GLU A 88 11.99 1.47 0.80
CA GLU A 88 13.22 0.92 0.26
C GLU A 88 13.83 1.77 -0.85
N GLY A 89 15.10 1.48 -1.17
CA GLY A 89 15.76 2.08 -2.32
C GLY A 89 15.25 1.48 -3.63
N LEU A 90 15.32 2.26 -4.71
CA LEU A 90 14.96 1.78 -6.04
C LEU A 90 15.82 0.56 -6.41
N GLY A 91 15.17 -0.58 -6.68
CA GLY A 91 15.86 -1.82 -7.01
C GLY A 91 16.63 -2.46 -5.85
N ALA A 92 16.24 -2.17 -4.61
CA ALA A 92 16.71 -2.90 -3.45
C ALA A 92 16.39 -4.41 -3.57
N ASP A 93 17.33 -5.24 -3.13
CA ASP A 93 17.15 -6.70 -3.11
C ASP A 93 16.13 -7.08 -2.02
N HIS A 94 15.12 -7.85 -2.41
CA HIS A 94 14.14 -8.41 -1.48
C HIS A 94 13.58 -9.74 -1.99
N THR A 95 13.13 -10.56 -1.05
CA THR A 95 12.41 -11.80 -1.35
C THR A 95 10.95 -11.48 -1.64
N VAL A 96 10.42 -11.91 -2.79
CA VAL A 96 8.98 -11.85 -3.10
C VAL A 96 8.29 -13.09 -2.53
N CYS A 97 7.11 -12.93 -1.93
CA CYS A 97 6.32 -14.05 -1.44
C CYS A 97 5.89 -14.96 -2.61
N SER A 98 6.13 -16.26 -2.45
CA SER A 98 5.79 -17.32 -3.43
C SER A 98 4.36 -17.80 -3.30
#